data_AF-A0A529L646-F1
#
_entry.id   AF-A0A529L646-F1
#
_cell.length_a   1.000
_cell.length_b   1.000
_cell.length_c   1.000
_cell.angle_alpha   90.00
_cell.angle_beta   90.00
_cell.angle_gamma   90.00
#
_symmetry.space_group_name_H-M   'P 1'
#
loop_
_entity.id
_entity.type
_entity.pdbx_description
1 polymer ?
#
loop_
_entity_poly.entity_id
_entity_poly.type
_entity_poly.pdbx_seq_one_letter_code
_entity_poly.pdbx_strand_id
1 'polypeptide(L)'
;MSVRRLAEASVQPASFAFNRANAAAAKQWIKKYPKGREQSAIIPLLMLAQEQEGWVTKAAIESISDMLGMPRIRGLEVATFYTQYQLNPVGTRAHIQVCGTTPCMLRGSEALMDVCRSKIHHDQFHTNDKGTLSWEEVEC
;
A
#
# COMPACT_ATOMS: atom_id res chain seq x y z
N MET A 1 -17.49 2.64 -10.34
CA MET A 1 -16.37 2.50 -9.39
C MET A 1 -15.12 3.04 -10.05
N SER A 2 -14.65 4.21 -9.59
CA SER A 2 -13.52 4.93 -10.16
C SER A 2 -12.21 4.23 -9.84
N VAL A 3 -11.45 3.96 -10.90
CA VAL A 3 -10.10 3.37 -10.94
C VAL A 3 -9.23 3.94 -9.81
N ARG A 4 -8.77 3.11 -8.86
CA ARG A 4 -7.72 3.51 -7.91
C ARG A 4 -6.47 3.86 -8.72
N ARG A 5 -6.00 5.10 -8.60
CA ARG A 5 -4.88 5.62 -9.38
C ARG A 5 -3.60 5.61 -8.55
N LEU A 6 -2.48 5.43 -9.23
CA LEU A 6 -1.17 5.69 -8.66
C LEU A 6 -1.01 7.19 -8.38
N ALA A 7 -0.18 7.52 -7.40
CA ALA A 7 0.22 8.89 -7.12
C ALA A 7 0.77 9.60 -8.36
N GLU A 8 0.62 10.92 -8.37
CA GLU A 8 1.13 11.78 -9.44
C GLU A 8 2.61 11.55 -9.73
N ALA A 9 3.00 11.73 -10.99
CA ALA A 9 4.38 11.53 -11.42
C ALA A 9 5.38 12.43 -10.67
N SER A 10 4.93 13.57 -10.13
CA SER A 10 5.72 14.51 -9.33
C SER A 10 6.26 13.90 -8.03
N VAL A 11 5.57 12.92 -7.45
CA VAL A 11 5.94 12.28 -6.17
C VAL A 11 6.42 10.83 -6.33
N GLN A 12 6.36 10.28 -7.55
CA GLN A 12 6.86 8.93 -7.83
C GLN A 12 8.39 8.92 -7.88
N PRO A 13 9.07 7.99 -7.18
CA PRO A 13 10.51 7.84 -7.31
C PRO A 13 10.88 7.32 -8.71
N ALA A 14 12.05 7.72 -9.21
CA ALA A 14 12.53 7.31 -10.53
C ALA A 14 12.89 5.82 -10.60
N SER A 15 13.24 5.20 -9.48
CA SER A 15 13.69 3.80 -9.40
C SER A 15 13.36 3.19 -8.05
N PHE A 16 13.31 1.85 -8.02
CA PHE A 16 13.14 1.09 -6.80
C PHE A 16 14.14 -0.07 -6.76
N ALA A 17 14.67 -0.35 -5.58
CA ALA A 17 15.41 -1.57 -5.31
C ALA A 17 15.16 -1.99 -3.87
N PHE A 18 14.98 -3.29 -3.64
CA PHE A 18 14.95 -3.80 -2.27
C PHE A 18 16.29 -3.56 -1.59
N ASN A 19 16.24 -3.16 -0.32
CA ASN A 19 17.41 -3.20 0.55
C ASN A 19 17.91 -4.66 0.70
N ARG A 20 19.12 -4.83 1.24
CA ARG A 20 19.76 -6.17 1.33
C ARG A 20 18.89 -7.21 2.05
N ALA A 21 18.20 -6.82 3.12
CA ALA A 21 17.35 -7.72 3.90
C ALA A 21 16.09 -8.12 3.10
N ASN A 22 15.40 -7.15 2.52
CA ASN A 22 14.20 -7.37 1.72
C ASN A 22 14.49 -8.12 0.42
N ALA A 23 15.66 -7.91 -0.19
CA ALA A 23 16.10 -8.68 -1.35
C ALA A 23 16.29 -10.17 -1.01
N ALA A 24 16.80 -10.48 0.19
CA ALA A 24 16.88 -11.86 0.68
C ALA A 24 15.48 -12.42 0.99
N ALA A 25 14.61 -11.64 1.64
CA ALA A 25 13.23 -12.04 1.95
C ALA A 25 12.40 -12.31 0.69
N ALA A 26 12.51 -11.46 -0.34
CA ALA A 26 11.85 -11.64 -1.63
C ALA A 26 12.22 -12.99 -2.28
N LYS A 27 13.51 -13.37 -2.25
CA LYS A 27 13.95 -14.69 -2.72
C LYS A 27 13.32 -15.84 -1.92
N GLN A 28 13.13 -15.68 -0.61
CA GLN A 28 12.46 -16.70 0.21
C GLN A 28 10.98 -16.81 -0.12
N TRP A 29 10.29 -15.69 -0.36
CA TRP A 29 8.89 -15.70 -0.80
C TRP A 29 8.71 -16.39 -2.14
N ILE A 30 9.57 -16.09 -3.12
CA ILE A 30 9.53 -16.73 -4.45
C ILE A 30 9.69 -18.24 -4.32
N LYS A 31 10.61 -18.72 -3.48
CA LYS A 31 10.85 -20.16 -3.24
C LYS A 31 9.66 -20.92 -2.64
N LYS A 32 8.67 -20.23 -2.07
CA LYS A 32 7.46 -20.88 -1.53
C LYS A 32 6.53 -21.38 -2.64
N TYR A 33 6.70 -20.91 -3.87
CA TYR A 33 5.85 -21.27 -5.01
C TYR A 33 6.54 -22.29 -5.92
N PRO A 34 5.78 -23.19 -6.57
CA PRO A 34 6.34 -24.14 -7.52
C PRO A 34 7.07 -23.44 -8.68
N LYS A 35 8.04 -24.15 -9.26
CA LYS A 35 8.75 -23.69 -10.46
C LYS A 35 7.78 -23.36 -11.60
N GLY A 36 7.95 -22.21 -12.25
CA GLY A 36 7.05 -21.69 -13.29
C GLY A 36 5.79 -21.00 -12.76
N ARG A 37 5.61 -20.91 -11.42
CA ARG A 37 4.50 -20.24 -10.75
C ARG A 37 4.99 -19.16 -9.78
N GLU A 38 6.20 -18.66 -9.98
CA GLU A 38 6.86 -17.63 -9.16
C GLU A 38 6.06 -16.33 -9.11
N GLN A 39 5.28 -16.03 -10.17
CA GLN A 39 4.40 -14.85 -10.26
C GLN A 39 3.40 -14.76 -9.11
N SER A 40 3.03 -15.88 -8.48
CA SER A 40 2.15 -15.90 -7.29
C SER A 40 2.77 -15.20 -6.08
N ALA A 41 4.08 -14.93 -6.09
CA ALA A 41 4.77 -14.16 -5.07
C ALA A 41 4.53 -12.64 -5.17
N ILE A 42 3.80 -12.15 -6.19
CA ILE A 42 3.55 -10.72 -6.37
C ILE A 42 2.95 -10.05 -5.14
N ILE A 43 1.98 -10.69 -4.48
CA ILE A 43 1.29 -10.12 -3.32
C ILE A 43 2.26 -9.84 -2.16
N PRO A 44 3.00 -10.84 -1.62
CA PRO A 44 3.94 -10.59 -0.53
C PRO A 44 5.12 -9.69 -0.94
N LEU A 45 5.56 -9.70 -2.20
CA LEU A 45 6.65 -8.82 -2.65
C LEU A 45 6.21 -7.35 -2.69
N LEU A 46 4.99 -7.06 -3.12
CA LEU A 46 4.43 -5.70 -3.05
C LEU A 46 4.29 -5.23 -1.59
N MET A 47 3.96 -6.13 -0.65
CA MET A 47 3.94 -5.78 0.77
C MET A 47 5.33 -5.47 1.31
N LEU A 48 6.36 -6.25 0.96
CA LEU A 48 7.73 -5.92 1.32
C LEU A 48 8.17 -4.55 0.77
N ALA A 49 7.73 -4.19 -0.44
CA ALA A 49 8.03 -2.88 -1.01
C ALA A 49 7.31 -1.76 -0.24
N GLN A 50 6.04 -1.96 0.10
CA GLN A 50 5.28 -1.03 0.92
C GLN A 50 5.90 -0.84 2.31
N GLU A 51 6.34 -1.90 2.97
CA GLU A 51 7.02 -1.81 4.27
C GLU A 51 8.32 -1.03 4.20
N GLN A 52 9.03 -1.12 3.06
CA GLN A 52 10.29 -0.39 2.85
C GLN A 52 10.08 1.10 2.56
N GLU A 53 9.13 1.43 1.69
CA GLU A 53 8.94 2.79 1.16
C GLU A 53 7.79 3.55 1.83
N GLY A 54 6.98 2.86 2.64
CA GLY A 54 5.74 3.36 3.24
C GLY A 54 4.50 3.21 2.35
N TRP A 55 4.67 3.01 1.05
CA TRP A 55 3.61 2.88 0.05
C TRP A 55 4.12 2.15 -1.21
N VAL A 56 3.22 1.65 -2.06
CA VAL A 56 3.56 0.93 -3.29
C VAL A 56 3.70 1.89 -4.47
N THR A 57 4.95 2.13 -4.86
CA THR A 57 5.29 3.03 -5.98
C THR A 57 5.19 2.35 -7.33
N LYS A 58 5.04 3.13 -8.40
CA LYS A 58 5.09 2.63 -9.78
C LYS A 58 6.40 1.86 -10.04
N ALA A 59 7.52 2.45 -9.63
CA ALA A 59 8.84 1.84 -9.81
C ALA A 59 8.96 0.49 -9.09
N ALA A 60 8.37 0.35 -7.90
CA ALA A 60 8.32 -0.92 -7.18
C ALA A 60 7.51 -1.98 -7.93
N ILE A 61 6.30 -1.63 -8.40
CA ILE A 61 5.44 -2.54 -9.17
C ILE A 61 6.17 -3.06 -10.42
N GLU A 62 6.80 -2.15 -11.17
CA GLU A 62 7.52 -2.53 -12.40
C GLU A 62 8.75 -3.40 -12.10
N SER A 63 9.55 -3.02 -11.11
CA SER A 63 10.75 -3.77 -10.72
C SER A 63 10.43 -5.19 -10.22
N ILE A 64 9.34 -5.32 -9.45
CA ILE A 64 8.88 -6.63 -8.96
C ILE A 64 8.29 -7.46 -10.10
N SER A 65 7.54 -6.84 -11.01
CA SER A 65 7.02 -7.54 -12.19
C SER A 65 8.14 -8.09 -13.07
N ASP A 66 9.17 -7.27 -13.31
CA ASP A 66 10.36 -7.66 -14.06
C ASP A 66 11.13 -8.79 -13.32
N MET A 67 11.26 -8.70 -11.99
CA MET A 67 11.86 -9.76 -11.15
C MET A 67 11.14 -11.10 -11.26
N LEU A 68 9.81 -11.08 -11.35
CA LEU A 68 8.97 -12.28 -11.47
C LEU A 68 8.77 -12.74 -12.92
N GLY A 69 9.37 -12.04 -13.90
CA GLY A 69 9.21 -12.34 -15.32
C GLY A 69 7.75 -12.25 -15.78
N MET A 70 7.00 -11.28 -15.27
CA MET A 70 5.59 -11.08 -15.62
C MET A 70 5.33 -9.71 -16.26
N PRO A 71 4.28 -9.56 -17.09
CA PRO A 71 3.92 -8.26 -17.66
C PRO A 71 3.60 -7.25 -16.57
N ARG A 72 4.15 -6.03 -16.67
CA ARG A 72 3.94 -4.93 -15.71
C ARG A 72 2.47 -4.60 -15.48
N ILE A 73 1.62 -4.76 -16.51
CA ILE A 73 0.16 -4.56 -16.39
C ILE A 73 -0.47 -5.51 -15.36
N ARG A 74 0.03 -6.74 -15.23
CA ARG A 74 -0.46 -7.68 -14.22
C ARG A 74 -0.09 -7.25 -12.80
N GLY A 75 1.10 -6.67 -12.63
CA GLY A 75 1.49 -6.06 -11.35
C GLY A 75 0.59 -4.87 -11.00
N LEU A 76 0.26 -4.02 -11.98
CA LEU A 76 -0.66 -2.90 -11.81
C LEU A 76 -2.09 -3.35 -11.47
N GLU A 77 -2.60 -4.39 -12.14
CA GLU A 77 -3.91 -4.98 -11.83
C GLU A 77 -3.97 -5.45 -10.38
N VAL A 78 -2.96 -6.19 -9.90
CA VAL A 78 -2.89 -6.66 -8.51
C VAL A 78 -2.82 -5.47 -7.54
N ALA A 79 -1.93 -4.52 -7.77
CA ALA A 79 -1.73 -3.36 -6.89
C ALA A 79 -2.98 -2.47 -6.79
N THR A 80 -3.72 -2.31 -7.89
CA THR A 80 -4.94 -1.49 -7.93
C THR A 80 -6.17 -2.23 -7.41
N PHE A 81 -6.22 -3.56 -7.55
CA PHE A 81 -7.32 -4.39 -7.06
C PHE A 81 -7.35 -4.50 -5.54
N TYR A 82 -6.21 -4.79 -4.90
CA TYR A 82 -6.16 -4.95 -3.44
C TYR A 82 -6.01 -3.60 -2.73
N THR A 83 -7.00 -3.23 -1.92
CA THR A 83 -7.07 -1.95 -1.18
C THR A 83 -5.93 -1.76 -0.17
N GLN A 84 -5.39 -2.86 0.36
CA GLN A 84 -4.29 -2.85 1.34
C GLN A 84 -2.99 -2.22 0.81
N TYR A 85 -2.81 -2.17 -0.51
CA TYR A 85 -1.70 -1.44 -1.11
C TYR A 85 -2.03 0.05 -1.16
N GLN A 86 -1.24 0.85 -0.45
CA GLN A 86 -1.28 2.30 -0.52
C GLN A 86 -0.59 2.76 -1.79
N LEU A 87 -1.35 3.32 -2.72
CA LEU A 87 -0.84 3.78 -4.03
C LEU A 87 -0.45 5.26 -4.03
N ASN A 88 -0.56 5.89 -2.86
CA ASN A 88 -0.19 7.27 -2.58
C ASN A 88 0.64 7.34 -1.29
N PRO A 89 1.48 8.38 -1.12
CA PRO A 89 2.18 8.61 0.14
C PRO A 89 1.22 8.68 1.32
N VAL A 90 1.56 7.98 2.40
CA VAL A 90 0.83 8.01 3.68
C VAL A 90 1.74 8.53 4.80
N GLY A 91 1.16 8.74 5.99
CA GLY A 91 1.88 9.25 7.15
C GLY A 91 3.08 8.38 7.52
N THR A 92 4.26 9.00 7.61
CA THR A 92 5.54 8.31 7.87
C THR A 92 5.62 7.62 9.24
N ARG A 93 4.81 8.05 10.20
CA ARG A 93 4.73 7.45 11.53
C ARG A 93 3.56 6.48 11.66
N ALA A 94 2.39 6.84 11.11
CA ALA A 94 1.23 5.97 11.10
C ALA A 94 0.22 6.34 10.01
N HIS A 95 -0.40 5.31 9.45
CA HIS A 95 -1.61 5.39 8.65
C HIS A 95 -2.75 4.73 9.44
N ILE A 96 -3.70 5.55 9.92
CA ILE A 96 -4.76 5.13 10.82
C ILE A 96 -5.97 4.67 10.00
N GLN A 97 -6.36 3.42 10.16
CA GLN A 97 -7.52 2.84 9.49
C GLN A 97 -8.62 2.59 10.53
N VAL A 98 -9.74 3.30 10.42
CA VAL A 98 -10.85 3.21 11.38
C VAL A 98 -11.99 2.41 10.77
N CYS A 99 -12.42 1.34 11.44
CA CYS A 99 -13.55 0.53 10.97
C CYS A 99 -14.87 1.33 11.03
N GLY A 100 -15.51 1.50 9.87
CA GLY A 100 -16.82 2.12 9.69
C GLY A 100 -18.00 1.15 9.70
N THR A 101 -17.73 -0.16 9.61
CA THR A 101 -18.77 -1.20 9.52
C THR A 101 -19.75 -1.14 10.69
N THR A 102 -21.02 -1.51 10.45
CA THR A 102 -22.13 -1.45 11.41
C THR A 102 -21.81 -1.91 12.83
N PRO A 103 -21.09 -3.02 13.08
CA PRO A 103 -20.75 -3.41 14.45
C PRO A 103 -19.90 -2.36 15.19
N CYS A 104 -18.94 -1.74 14.52
CA CYS A 104 -18.11 -0.68 15.08
C CYS A 104 -18.88 0.64 15.19
N MET A 105 -19.70 0.95 14.20
CA MET A 105 -20.58 2.13 14.21
C MET A 105 -21.51 2.12 15.44
N LEU A 106 -22.16 0.98 15.73
CA LEU A 106 -23.02 0.80 16.91
C LEU A 106 -22.26 0.94 18.25
N ARG A 107 -20.93 0.84 18.22
CA ARG A 107 -20.04 1.04 19.38
C ARG A 107 -19.37 2.41 19.38
N GLY A 108 -19.76 3.31 18.48
CA GLY A 108 -19.30 4.70 18.44
C GLY A 108 -18.02 4.95 17.65
N SER A 109 -17.73 4.16 16.60
CA SER A 109 -16.55 4.41 15.74
C SER A 109 -16.58 5.77 15.05
N GLU A 110 -17.75 6.37 14.83
CA GLU A 110 -17.88 7.74 14.30
C GLU A 110 -17.15 8.78 15.15
N ALA A 111 -17.19 8.64 16.48
CA ALA A 111 -16.47 9.52 17.40
C ALA A 111 -14.94 9.39 17.24
N LEU A 112 -14.44 8.21 16.87
CA LEU A 112 -13.03 8.01 16.54
C LEU A 112 -12.67 8.68 15.20
N MET A 113 -13.57 8.63 14.22
CA MET A 113 -13.39 9.35 12.96
C MET A 113 -13.38 10.87 13.16
N ASP A 114 -14.20 11.42 14.08
CA ASP A 114 -14.15 12.84 14.44
C ASP A 114 -12.80 13.25 15.07
N VAL A 115 -12.21 12.37 15.88
CA VAL A 115 -10.85 12.57 16.38
C VAL A 115 -9.84 12.60 15.23
N CYS A 116 -9.97 11.70 14.25
CA CYS A 116 -9.09 11.70 13.07
C CYS A 116 -9.24 12.98 12.25
N ARG A 117 -10.49 13.40 11.99
CA ARG A 117 -10.82 14.66 11.29
C ARG A 117 -10.18 15.88 11.94
N SER A 118 -10.20 15.94 13.28
CA SER A 118 -9.70 17.11 14.03
C SER A 118 -8.20 17.07 14.33
N LYS A 119 -7.58 15.89 14.44
CA LYS A 119 -6.17 15.74 14.85
C LYS A 119 -5.21 15.42 13.71
N ILE A 120 -5.71 14.86 12.61
CA ILE A 120 -4.89 14.44 11.48
C ILE A 120 -5.17 15.33 10.28
N HIS A 121 -6.36 15.22 9.69
CA HIS A 121 -6.80 16.03 8.56
C HIS A 121 -8.32 15.89 8.41
N HIS A 122 -9.01 16.96 7.99
CA HIS A 122 -10.47 16.93 7.82
C HIS A 122 -10.92 15.87 6.81
N ASP A 123 -10.25 15.81 5.66
CA ASP A 123 -10.46 14.81 4.61
C ASP A 123 -9.62 13.53 4.83
N GLN A 124 -10.19 12.38 4.47
CA GLN A 124 -9.48 11.09 4.42
C GLN A 124 -8.41 11.06 3.32
N PHE A 125 -7.44 10.15 3.42
CA PHE A 125 -6.34 9.98 2.45
C PHE A 125 -5.37 11.16 2.33
N HIS A 126 -5.47 12.14 3.24
CA HIS A 126 -4.53 13.24 3.35
C HIS A 126 -3.63 13.05 4.57
N THR A 127 -2.38 13.49 4.43
CA THR A 127 -1.45 13.58 5.56
C THR A 127 -1.73 14.84 6.38
N ASN A 128 -1.35 14.82 7.65
CA ASN A 128 -1.28 16.04 8.45
C ASN A 128 -0.15 16.96 7.96
N ASP A 129 -0.11 18.21 8.41
CA ASP A 129 0.88 19.22 7.98
C ASP A 129 2.34 18.77 8.11
N LYS A 130 2.61 17.86 9.07
CA LYS A 130 3.95 17.32 9.32
C LYS A 130 4.30 16.09 8.46
N GLY A 131 3.37 15.56 7.66
CA GLY A 131 3.55 14.34 6.88
C GLY A 131 3.71 13.06 7.72
N THR A 132 3.34 13.10 9.01
CA THR A 132 3.60 12.00 9.95
C THR A 132 2.39 11.09 10.15
N LEU A 133 1.18 11.63 10.03
CA LEU A 133 -0.06 10.89 10.23
C LEU A 133 -0.95 11.05 9.00
N SER A 134 -1.76 10.03 8.72
CA SER A 134 -2.83 10.03 7.71
C SER A 134 -3.92 9.09 8.17
N TRP A 135 -5.13 9.20 7.63
CA TRP A 135 -6.22 8.30 8.02
C TRP A 135 -7.18 7.98 6.88
N GLU A 136 -7.87 6.85 7.02
CA GLU A 136 -8.99 6.44 6.19
C GLU A 136 -10.01 5.64 7.01
N GLU A 137 -11.26 5.66 6.55
CA GLU A 137 -12.30 4.73 6.97
C GLU A 137 -12.15 3.42 6.20
N VAL A 138 -12.29 2.30 6.89
CA VAL A 138 -12.18 0.95 6.30
C VAL A 138 -13.36 0.06 6.72
N GLU A 139 -13.55 -1.01 5.96
CA GLU A 139 -14.48 -2.09 6.28
C GLU A 139 -13.82 -3.17 7.15
N CYS A 140 -14.64 -4.10 7.67
CA CYS A 140 -14.23 -5.28 8.44
C CYS A 140 -13.52 -6.34 7.59
#